data_AF-A0A343J6E3-F1
#
_entry.id   AF-A0A343J6E3-F1
#
_cell.length_a   1.000
_cell.length_b   1.000
_cell.length_c   1.000
_cell.angle_alpha   90.00
_cell.angle_beta   90.00
_cell.angle_gamma   90.00
#
_symmetry.space_group_name_H-M   'P 1'
#
loop_
_entity.id
_entity.type
_entity.pdbx_description
1 polymer ?
#
loop_
_entity_poly.entity_id
_entity_poly.type
_entity_poly.pdbx_seq_one_letter_code
_entity_poly.pdbx_strand_id
1 'polypeptide(L)'
;MAHPLQLGFQDAASPIMEELLHFHDHALMAVFLISALVLYIISTLMTTKLSNTNTIDAQEIEMVWTIMPAVILIVIALPSLRILYLMDEISNPDITIKTIGHQWYWSYEYSDFTDLNFDSYMIPTKDLTPGQFRLLEVDNRMVTPIGMATRILVTAEDVLHSWAVPTLGVKTDAIPGRLNQASFLISRPGVYYGQCSEICGANHSFMPIVIESLPMKEFLNWSSTSTDS
;
A
#
# COMPACT_ATOMS: atom_id res chain seq x y z
N MET A 1 5.08 10.68 -1.97
CA MET A 1 4.04 10.99 -0.96
C MET A 1 2.83 11.58 -1.66
N ALA A 2 1.71 11.66 -0.94
CA ALA A 2 0.52 12.33 -1.47
C ALA A 2 0.75 13.82 -1.66
N HIS A 3 0.13 14.40 -2.68
CA HIS A 3 0.18 15.84 -2.96
C HIS A 3 -1.21 16.48 -2.89
N PRO A 4 -1.31 17.81 -2.68
CA PRO A 4 -2.60 18.49 -2.63
C PRO A 4 -3.43 18.24 -3.91
N LEU A 5 -4.73 18.02 -3.74
CA LEU A 5 -5.69 17.77 -4.84
C LEU A 5 -5.43 16.50 -5.67
N GLN A 6 -4.68 15.55 -5.13
CA GLN A 6 -4.47 14.25 -5.77
C GLN A 6 -5.78 13.47 -5.89
N LEU A 7 -6.02 12.88 -7.07
CA LEU A 7 -7.23 12.08 -7.38
C LEU A 7 -6.99 10.57 -7.33
N GLY A 8 -5.82 10.12 -7.79
CA GLY A 8 -5.48 8.70 -7.89
C GLY A 8 -4.48 8.24 -6.81
N PHE A 9 -3.88 7.08 -7.05
CA PHE A 9 -2.78 6.57 -6.24
C PHE A 9 -1.53 7.46 -6.33
N GLN A 10 -0.63 7.31 -5.35
CA GLN A 10 0.71 7.87 -5.41
C GLN A 10 1.54 7.15 -6.48
N ASP A 11 2.52 7.85 -7.04
CA ASP A 11 3.43 7.27 -8.03
C ASP A 11 4.13 6.03 -7.47
N ALA A 12 4.14 4.97 -8.27
CA ALA A 12 4.76 3.71 -7.92
C ALA A 12 6.29 3.87 -7.79
N ALA A 13 6.84 3.21 -6.77
CA ALA A 13 8.28 3.12 -6.56
C ALA A 13 8.77 1.66 -6.44
N SER A 14 7.85 0.70 -6.58
CA SER A 14 8.13 -0.73 -6.67
C SER A 14 7.44 -1.32 -7.91
N PRO A 15 7.98 -2.41 -8.51
CA PRO A 15 7.35 -3.06 -9.65
C PRO A 15 5.93 -3.56 -9.35
N ILE A 16 5.69 -4.04 -8.12
CA ILE A 16 4.36 -4.49 -7.68
C ILE A 16 3.37 -3.33 -7.67
N MET A 17 3.76 -2.15 -7.21
CA MET A 17 2.86 -0.99 -7.21
C MET A 17 2.52 -0.56 -8.64
N GLU A 18 3.44 -0.68 -9.60
CA GLU A 18 3.15 -0.43 -11.03
C GLU A 18 2.08 -1.39 -11.57
N GLU A 19 2.20 -2.70 -11.28
CA GLU A 19 1.18 -3.68 -11.66
C GLU A 19 -0.18 -3.39 -11.00
N LEU A 20 -0.19 -2.93 -9.74
CA LEU A 20 -1.41 -2.53 -9.03
C LEU A 20 -2.06 -1.30 -9.66
N LEU A 21 -1.29 -0.31 -10.15
CA LEU A 21 -1.84 0.83 -10.90
C LEU A 21 -2.54 0.37 -12.18
N HIS A 22 -1.90 -0.50 -12.96
CA HIS A 22 -2.49 -1.03 -14.19
C HIS A 22 -3.74 -1.87 -13.93
N PHE A 23 -3.72 -2.70 -12.89
CA PHE A 23 -4.88 -3.47 -12.49
C PHE A 23 -6.04 -2.59 -12.00
N HIS A 24 -5.74 -1.56 -11.21
CA HIS A 24 -6.72 -0.58 -10.80
C HIS A 24 -7.39 0.08 -12.00
N ASP A 25 -6.63 0.57 -12.98
CA ASP A 25 -7.19 1.23 -14.16
C ASP A 25 -8.07 0.27 -14.98
N HIS A 26 -7.66 -1.00 -15.09
CA HIS A 26 -8.46 -2.05 -15.72
C HIS A 26 -9.81 -2.28 -15.00
N ALA A 27 -9.79 -2.38 -13.67
CA ALA A 27 -11.00 -2.56 -12.87
C ALA A 27 -11.88 -1.29 -12.88
N LEU A 28 -11.27 -0.11 -12.80
CA LEU A 28 -11.96 1.18 -12.79
C LEU A 28 -12.66 1.44 -14.14
N MET A 29 -12.07 1.04 -15.26
CA MET A 29 -12.72 1.06 -16.57
C MET A 29 -14.03 0.26 -16.55
N ALA A 30 -14.04 -0.95 -15.96
CA ALA A 30 -15.26 -1.75 -15.84
C ALA A 30 -16.31 -1.07 -14.94
N VAL A 31 -15.89 -0.49 -13.81
CA VAL A 31 -16.78 0.26 -12.90
C VAL A 31 -17.42 1.46 -13.61
N PHE A 32 -16.64 2.25 -14.35
CA PHE A 32 -17.18 3.38 -15.13
C PHE A 32 -18.16 2.93 -16.20
N LEU A 33 -17.84 1.85 -16.93
CA LEU A 33 -18.73 1.30 -17.95
C LEU A 33 -20.08 0.87 -17.36
N ILE A 34 -20.06 0.10 -16.26
CA ILE A 34 -21.27 -0.40 -15.61
C ILE A 34 -22.09 0.75 -15.02
N SER A 35 -21.45 1.68 -14.31
CA SER A 35 -22.14 2.83 -13.71
C SER A 35 -22.77 3.74 -14.76
N ALA A 36 -22.07 4.01 -15.87
CA ALA A 36 -22.61 4.78 -16.99
C ALA A 36 -23.79 4.05 -17.66
N LEU A 37 -23.70 2.74 -17.86
CA LEU A 37 -24.79 1.92 -18.41
C LEU A 37 -26.04 1.96 -17.52
N VAL A 38 -25.88 1.76 -16.21
CA VAL A 38 -26.98 1.80 -15.24
C VAL A 38 -27.61 3.19 -15.22
N LEU A 39 -26.80 4.25 -15.16
CA LEU A 39 -27.29 5.63 -15.21
C LEU A 39 -28.08 5.91 -16.51
N TYR A 40 -27.57 5.43 -17.64
CA TYR A 40 -28.23 5.54 -18.93
C TYR A 40 -29.59 4.83 -18.94
N ILE A 41 -29.66 3.57 -18.48
CA ILE A 41 -30.91 2.80 -18.40
C ILE A 41 -31.93 3.53 -17.52
N ILE A 42 -31.52 4.01 -16.33
CA ILE A 42 -32.43 4.75 -15.45
C ILE A 42 -32.95 6.01 -16.14
N SER A 43 -32.05 6.81 -16.76
CA SER A 43 -32.45 8.06 -17.42
C SER A 43 -33.43 7.83 -18.58
N THR A 44 -33.25 6.77 -19.37
CA THR A 44 -34.11 6.45 -20.51
C THR A 44 -35.48 5.95 -20.07
N LEU A 45 -35.53 5.09 -19.05
CA LEU A 45 -36.78 4.59 -18.47
C LEU A 45 -37.60 5.70 -17.82
N MET A 46 -36.96 6.69 -17.20
CA MET A 46 -37.65 7.82 -16.56
C MET A 46 -38.13 8.91 -17.53
N THR A 47 -37.56 8.98 -18.73
CA THR A 47 -37.83 10.07 -19.69
C THR A 47 -38.83 9.71 -20.78
N THR A 48 -39.12 8.42 -20.97
CA THR A 48 -40.10 7.99 -21.97
C THR A 48 -41.54 8.30 -21.53
N LYS A 49 -42.37 8.73 -22.49
CA LYS A 49 -43.82 8.90 -22.29
C LYS A 49 -44.62 7.64 -22.65
N LEU A 50 -43.99 6.68 -23.33
CA LEU A 50 -44.63 5.44 -23.73
C LEU A 50 -44.78 4.54 -22.50
N SER A 51 -45.92 3.85 -22.40
CA SER A 51 -46.18 2.91 -21.30
C SER A 51 -46.46 1.51 -21.84
N ASN A 52 -45.92 0.52 -21.15
CA ASN A 52 -46.28 -0.88 -21.31
C ASN A 52 -46.37 -1.50 -19.91
N THR A 53 -47.58 -1.90 -19.51
CA THR A 53 -47.87 -2.44 -18.17
C THR A 53 -48.31 -3.90 -18.22
N ASN A 54 -48.26 -4.52 -19.40
CA ASN A 54 -48.54 -5.93 -19.55
C ASN A 54 -47.41 -6.77 -18.96
N THR A 55 -47.73 -8.02 -18.58
CA THR A 55 -46.71 -8.99 -18.17
C THR A 55 -45.80 -9.33 -19.35
N ILE A 56 -44.49 -9.14 -19.17
CA ILE A 56 -43.45 -9.49 -20.13
C ILE A 56 -42.68 -10.67 -19.54
N ASP A 57 -42.37 -11.67 -20.37
CA ASP A 57 -41.51 -12.78 -19.98
C ASP A 57 -40.07 -12.30 -19.73
N ALA A 58 -39.43 -12.78 -18.65
CA ALA A 58 -38.14 -12.28 -18.18
C ALA A 58 -36.96 -13.23 -18.48
N GLN A 59 -37.22 -14.45 -18.95
CA GLN A 59 -36.20 -15.50 -19.04
C GLN A 59 -35.00 -15.09 -19.90
N GLU A 60 -35.26 -14.48 -21.06
CA GLU A 60 -34.23 -14.07 -22.01
C GLU A 60 -33.33 -12.95 -21.43
N ILE A 61 -33.92 -11.96 -20.74
CA ILE A 61 -33.15 -10.86 -20.15
C ILE A 61 -32.40 -11.31 -18.88
N GLU A 62 -32.98 -12.23 -18.12
CA GLU A 62 -32.35 -12.88 -16.97
C GLU A 62 -31.07 -13.63 -17.36
N MET A 63 -31.10 -14.34 -18.48
CA MET A 63 -29.92 -15.02 -19.00
C MET A 63 -28.81 -14.01 -19.32
N VAL A 64 -29.14 -12.90 -19.98
CA VAL A 64 -28.16 -11.87 -20.39
C VAL A 64 -27.53 -11.19 -19.17
N TRP A 65 -28.33 -10.68 -18.22
CA TRP A 65 -27.78 -9.99 -17.04
C TRP A 65 -27.11 -10.92 -16.03
N THR A 66 -27.21 -12.24 -16.19
CA THR A 66 -26.50 -13.21 -15.35
C THR A 66 -25.16 -13.59 -15.98
N ILE A 67 -25.15 -13.91 -17.28
CA ILE A 67 -23.94 -14.32 -17.99
C ILE A 67 -22.98 -13.14 -18.18
N MET A 68 -23.48 -11.96 -18.53
CA MET A 68 -22.62 -10.81 -18.83
C MET A 68 -21.78 -10.37 -17.61
N PRO A 69 -22.34 -10.18 -16.39
CA PRO A 69 -21.54 -9.89 -15.20
C PRO A 69 -20.57 -11.01 -14.84
N ALA A 70 -20.95 -12.28 -15.02
CA ALA A 70 -20.04 -13.40 -14.76
C ALA A 70 -18.79 -13.33 -15.65
N VAL A 71 -18.93 -13.00 -16.93
CA VAL A 71 -17.79 -12.80 -17.84
C VAL A 71 -16.93 -11.61 -17.40
N ILE A 72 -17.54 -10.48 -17.02
CA ILE A 72 -16.80 -9.30 -16.53
C ILE A 72 -15.97 -9.65 -15.29
N LEU A 73 -16.54 -10.41 -14.34
CA LEU A 73 -15.83 -10.84 -13.14
C LEU A 73 -14.63 -11.73 -13.46
N ILE A 74 -14.76 -12.64 -14.43
CA ILE A 74 -13.62 -13.49 -14.86
C ILE A 74 -12.49 -12.63 -15.45
N VAL A 75 -12.83 -11.66 -16.30
CA VAL A 75 -11.84 -10.76 -16.92
C VAL A 75 -11.08 -9.94 -15.88
N ILE A 76 -11.74 -9.50 -14.80
CA ILE A 76 -11.09 -8.80 -13.69
C ILE A 76 -10.30 -9.76 -12.80
N ALA A 77 -10.81 -10.97 -12.55
CA ALA A 77 -10.18 -11.92 -11.62
C ALA A 77 -8.84 -12.46 -12.13
N LEU A 78 -8.68 -12.70 -13.44
CA LEU A 78 -7.44 -13.25 -14.00
C LEU A 78 -6.19 -12.37 -13.74
N PRO A 79 -6.15 -11.07 -14.07
CA PRO A 79 -5.02 -10.21 -13.74
C PRO A 79 -4.85 -10.03 -12.22
N SER A 80 -5.96 -9.97 -11.46
CA SER A 80 -5.92 -9.87 -9.99
C SER A 80 -5.17 -11.04 -9.35
N LEU A 81 -5.54 -12.27 -9.72
CA LEU A 81 -4.90 -13.48 -9.21
C LEU A 81 -3.43 -13.55 -9.63
N ARG A 82 -3.10 -13.17 -10.87
CA ARG A 82 -1.70 -13.11 -11.31
C ARG A 82 -0.86 -12.20 -10.41
N ILE A 83 -1.34 -10.99 -10.10
CA ILE A 83 -0.63 -10.06 -9.23
C ILE A 83 -0.52 -10.62 -7.81
N LEU A 84 -1.59 -11.22 -7.28
CA LEU A 84 -1.58 -11.86 -5.96
C LEU A 84 -0.45 -12.89 -5.84
N TYR A 85 -0.27 -13.76 -6.83
CA TYR A 85 0.82 -14.74 -6.83
C TYR A 85 2.20 -14.10 -7.00
N LEU A 86 2.33 -13.03 -7.81
CA LEU A 86 3.60 -12.29 -7.92
C LEU A 86 4.01 -11.62 -6.61
N MET A 87 3.04 -11.17 -5.80
CA MET A 87 3.30 -10.58 -4.49
C MET A 87 3.72 -11.61 -3.44
N ASP A 88 3.18 -12.84 -3.53
CA ASP A 88 3.47 -13.92 -2.59
C ASP A 88 4.74 -14.71 -2.96
N GLU A 89 5.23 -14.58 -4.19
CA GLU A 89 6.47 -15.22 -4.65
C GLU A 89 7.69 -14.59 -3.96
N ILE A 90 8.01 -15.09 -2.77
CA ILE A 90 9.18 -14.71 -2.00
C ILE A 90 10.41 -15.33 -2.67
N SER A 91 11.06 -14.54 -3.53
CA SER A 91 12.43 -14.83 -3.95
C SER A 91 13.39 -14.59 -2.79
N ASN A 92 14.56 -15.22 -2.83
CA ASN A 92 15.62 -15.06 -1.82
C ASN A 92 15.89 -13.57 -1.59
N PRO A 93 15.57 -12.99 -0.41
CA PRO A 93 15.77 -11.58 -0.19
C PRO A 93 17.25 -11.29 -0.01
N ASP A 94 17.64 -10.08 -0.40
CA ASP A 94 19.01 -9.62 -0.24
C ASP A 94 19.25 -9.01 1.15
N ILE A 95 18.20 -8.49 1.80
CA ILE A 95 18.24 -7.93 3.15
C ILE A 95 16.94 -8.22 3.91
N THR A 96 17.05 -8.52 5.20
CA THR A 96 15.92 -8.69 6.12
C THR A 96 15.91 -7.60 7.18
N ILE A 97 14.76 -6.95 7.33
CA ILE A 97 14.54 -5.91 8.33
C ILE A 97 13.29 -6.30 9.11
N LYS A 98 13.36 -6.27 10.44
CA LYS A 98 12.20 -6.46 11.31
C LYS A 98 11.71 -5.10 11.76
N THR A 99 10.41 -4.88 11.69
CA THR A 99 9.73 -3.68 12.18
C THR A 99 8.74 -4.07 13.27
N ILE A 100 8.78 -3.33 14.36
CA ILE A 100 7.98 -3.58 15.55
C ILE A 100 7.13 -2.34 15.82
N GLY A 101 5.81 -2.53 15.86
CA GLY A 101 4.86 -1.49 16.24
C GLY A 101 4.74 -1.35 17.77
N HIS A 102 4.77 -0.11 18.23
CA HIS A 102 4.59 0.29 19.63
C HIS A 102 3.61 1.46 19.72
N GLN A 103 3.01 1.70 20.88
CA GLN A 103 2.23 2.89 21.21
C GLN A 103 3.17 4.05 21.60
N TRP A 104 3.47 5.04 20.74
CA TRP A 104 3.06 5.24 19.34
C TRP A 104 4.28 5.62 18.51
N TYR A 105 5.05 4.60 18.12
CA TYR A 105 6.27 4.71 17.31
C TYR A 105 6.59 3.35 16.67
N TRP A 106 7.59 3.32 15.81
CA TRP A 106 8.09 2.09 15.21
C TRP A 106 9.53 1.86 15.61
N SER A 107 9.94 0.63 15.89
CA SER A 107 11.35 0.27 15.96
C SER A 107 11.74 -0.62 14.78
N TYR A 108 13.00 -0.51 14.37
CA TYR A 108 13.57 -1.27 13.26
C TYR A 108 14.79 -2.03 13.72
N GLU A 109 14.88 -3.32 13.37
CA GLU A 109 16.02 -4.20 13.64
C GLU A 109 16.55 -4.76 12.32
N TYR A 110 17.83 -4.54 12.05
CA TYR A 110 18.50 -5.02 10.85
C TYR A 110 19.27 -6.30 11.19
N SER A 111 18.63 -7.46 11.02
CA SER A 111 19.17 -8.75 11.49
C SER A 111 20.45 -9.21 10.80
N ASP A 112 20.69 -8.73 9.58
CA ASP A 112 21.88 -9.10 8.78
C ASP A 112 23.13 -8.30 9.18
N PHE A 113 22.96 -7.28 10.03
CA PHE A 113 24.02 -6.42 10.55
C PHE A 113 24.10 -6.60 12.08
N THR A 114 25.31 -6.54 12.64
CA THR A 114 25.50 -6.67 14.09
C THR A 114 25.01 -5.42 14.81
N ASP A 115 24.07 -5.59 15.75
CA ASP A 115 23.59 -4.57 16.69
C ASP A 115 22.95 -3.30 16.09
N LEU A 116 22.48 -3.36 14.84
CA LEU A 116 21.77 -2.23 14.22
C LEU A 116 20.27 -2.27 14.53
N ASN A 117 19.86 -1.51 15.55
CA ASN A 117 18.46 -1.25 15.87
C ASN A 117 18.25 0.20 16.32
N PHE A 118 17.06 0.74 16.06
CA PHE A 118 16.69 2.10 16.48
C PHE A 118 15.17 2.29 16.51
N ASP A 119 14.74 3.29 17.27
CA ASP A 119 13.37 3.76 17.32
C ASP A 119 13.14 4.92 16.34
N SER A 120 11.92 5.03 15.84
CA SER A 120 11.47 6.02 14.87
C SER A 120 10.20 6.71 15.36
N TYR A 121 10.36 7.93 15.87
CA TYR A 121 9.29 8.78 16.39
C TYR A 121 8.94 9.89 15.40
N MET A 122 7.67 10.31 15.39
CA MET A 122 7.25 11.49 14.65
C MET A 122 7.91 12.76 15.20
N ILE A 123 8.48 13.58 14.31
CA ILE A 123 8.98 14.91 14.72
C ILE A 123 7.80 15.80 15.10
N PRO A 124 7.77 16.40 16.31
CA PRO A 124 6.72 17.33 16.69
C PRO A 124 6.65 18.52 15.72
N THR A 125 5.45 19.00 15.42
CA THR A 125 5.26 20.07 14.41
C THR A 125 6.04 21.36 14.72
N LYS A 126 6.35 21.62 15.99
CA LYS A 126 7.13 22.79 16.43
C LYS A 126 8.62 22.68 16.11
N ASP A 127 9.12 21.45 15.96
CA ASP A 127 10.53 21.14 15.77
C ASP A 127 10.86 20.88 14.29
N LEU A 128 9.86 20.99 13.40
CA LEU A 128 10.04 20.85 11.96
C LEU A 128 10.84 22.01 11.38
N THR A 129 11.78 21.67 10.51
CA THR A 129 12.53 22.63 9.70
C THR A 129 11.73 23.06 8.46
N PRO A 130 11.98 24.26 7.89
CA PRO A 130 11.28 24.71 6.69
C PRO A 130 11.39 23.70 5.53
N GLY A 131 10.25 23.28 4.99
CA GLY A 131 10.16 22.31 3.89
C GLY A 131 9.80 20.88 4.33
N GLN A 132 9.88 20.57 5.62
CA GLN A 132 9.47 19.28 6.16
C GLN A 132 7.95 19.11 6.27
N PHE A 133 7.50 17.86 6.20
CA PHE A 133 6.07 17.53 6.19
C PHE A 133 5.50 17.30 7.59
N ARG A 134 4.43 18.05 7.90
CA ARG A 134 3.66 17.88 9.14
C ARG A 134 3.08 16.46 9.22
N LEU A 135 3.30 15.80 10.35
CA LEU A 135 2.84 14.43 10.70
C LEU A 135 3.48 13.28 9.91
N LEU A 136 4.45 13.55 9.04
CA LEU A 136 5.07 12.52 8.21
C LEU A 136 6.55 12.34 8.49
N GLU A 137 7.27 13.40 8.88
CA GLU A 137 8.67 13.25 9.25
C GLU A 137 8.86 12.47 10.55
N VAL A 138 9.96 11.72 10.57
CA VAL A 138 10.46 10.98 11.73
C VAL A 138 11.88 11.43 12.05
N ASP A 139 12.30 11.22 13.30
CA ASP A 139 13.67 11.47 13.76
C ASP A 139 14.68 10.52 13.08
N ASN A 140 14.38 9.22 13.04
CA ASN A 140 15.22 8.20 12.41
C ASN A 140 14.43 7.49 11.30
N ARG A 141 14.95 7.55 10.07
CA ARG A 141 14.34 6.92 8.91
C ARG A 141 14.83 5.47 8.76
N MET A 142 13.96 4.59 8.29
CA MET A 142 14.37 3.26 7.85
C MET A 142 15.14 3.40 6.54
N VAL A 143 16.41 2.99 6.49
CA VAL A 143 17.23 3.08 5.29
C VAL A 143 17.31 1.71 4.59
N THR A 144 17.19 1.70 3.26
CA THR A 144 17.30 0.49 2.43
C THR A 144 18.11 0.76 1.16
N PRO A 145 18.84 -0.22 0.61
CA PRO A 145 19.51 -0.07 -0.67
C PRO A 145 18.53 -0.14 -1.84
N ILE A 146 18.75 0.70 -2.87
CA ILE A 146 18.00 0.64 -4.14
C ILE A 146 18.24 -0.69 -4.86
N GLY A 147 17.22 -1.20 -5.56
CA GLY A 147 17.33 -2.36 -6.45
C GLY A 147 17.53 -3.70 -5.77
N MET A 148 17.42 -3.77 -4.43
CA MET A 148 17.56 -5.00 -3.65
C MET A 148 16.19 -5.45 -3.12
N ALA A 149 15.96 -6.76 -3.14
CA ALA A 149 14.77 -7.39 -2.59
C ALA A 149 14.84 -7.34 -1.05
N THR A 150 14.05 -6.46 -0.46
CA THR A 150 13.96 -6.29 0.99
C THR A 150 12.83 -7.14 1.55
N ARG A 151 13.14 -8.06 2.45
CA ARG A 151 12.15 -8.74 3.29
C ARG A 151 11.88 -7.90 4.53
N ILE A 152 10.61 -7.54 4.74
CA ILE A 152 10.16 -6.90 5.97
C ILE A 152 9.41 -7.91 6.84
N LEU A 153 9.82 -8.03 8.10
CA LEU A 153 9.13 -8.82 9.12
C LEU A 153 8.37 -7.87 10.05
N VAL A 154 7.05 -7.94 10.05
CA VAL A 154 6.17 -7.00 10.76
C VAL A 154 5.53 -7.68 11.96
N THR A 155 5.72 -7.12 13.15
CA THR A 155 5.13 -7.58 14.43
C THR A 155 4.83 -6.37 15.32
N ALA A 156 4.15 -6.58 16.44
CA ALA A 156 3.97 -5.55 17.47
C ALA A 156 4.34 -6.09 18.87
N GLU A 157 4.64 -5.19 19.80
CA GLU A 157 4.90 -5.53 21.20
C GLU A 157 3.70 -5.27 22.13
N ASP A 158 2.73 -4.45 21.71
CA ASP A 158 1.58 -4.07 22.54
C ASP A 158 0.21 -4.40 21.91
N VAL A 159 -0.29 -3.56 21.02
CA VAL A 159 -1.61 -3.65 20.37
C VAL A 159 -1.45 -3.91 18.88
N LEU A 160 -2.57 -3.99 18.17
CA LEU A 160 -2.54 -4.08 16.71
C LEU A 160 -2.06 -2.76 16.12
N HIS A 161 -1.15 -2.86 15.14
CA HIS A 161 -0.76 -1.77 14.25
C HIS A 161 -0.79 -2.29 12.81
N SER A 162 -0.47 -1.44 11.83
CA SER A 162 -0.29 -1.89 10.45
C SER A 162 0.73 -1.03 9.75
N TRP A 163 1.81 -1.67 9.30
CA TRP A 163 2.93 -1.05 8.63
C TRP A 163 2.59 -0.90 7.14
N ALA A 164 2.45 0.34 6.68
CA ALA A 164 1.96 0.63 5.33
C ALA A 164 2.76 1.74 4.66
N VAL A 165 3.24 1.45 3.44
CA VAL A 165 3.94 2.41 2.58
C VAL A 165 3.30 2.38 1.19
N PRO A 166 2.36 3.30 0.89
CA PRO A 166 1.52 3.24 -0.31
C PRO A 166 2.30 3.24 -1.63
N THR A 167 3.38 4.01 -1.75
CA THR A 167 4.20 4.07 -2.98
C THR A 167 4.87 2.74 -3.33
N LEU A 168 5.02 1.85 -2.34
CA LEU A 168 5.60 0.53 -2.53
C LEU A 168 4.55 -0.57 -2.70
N GLY A 169 3.26 -0.24 -2.56
CA GLY A 169 2.18 -1.22 -2.62
C GLY A 169 2.18 -2.21 -1.44
N VAL A 170 2.78 -1.84 -0.30
CA VAL A 170 2.87 -2.72 0.87
C VAL A 170 2.01 -2.19 2.01
N LYS A 171 1.18 -3.07 2.57
CA LYS A 171 0.49 -2.91 3.85
C LYS A 171 0.46 -4.26 4.54
N THR A 172 0.99 -4.34 5.76
CA THR A 172 1.01 -5.58 6.55
C THR A 172 0.69 -5.26 8.01
N ASP A 173 -0.24 -6.01 8.58
CA ASP A 173 -0.62 -5.81 9.98
C ASP A 173 0.47 -6.30 10.92
N ALA A 174 0.70 -5.53 11.96
CA ALA A 174 1.62 -5.81 13.05
C ALA A 174 0.81 -6.38 14.21
N ILE A 175 0.94 -7.68 14.44
CA ILE A 175 0.08 -8.42 15.38
C ILE A 175 0.97 -8.94 16.52
N PRO A 176 0.67 -8.61 17.79
CA PRO A 176 1.43 -9.13 18.92
C PRO A 176 1.47 -10.66 18.91
N GLY A 177 2.67 -11.23 19.02
CA GLY A 177 2.89 -12.69 19.00
C GLY A 177 2.84 -13.33 17.60
N ARG A 178 2.74 -12.56 16.52
CA ARG A 178 2.81 -13.07 15.14
C ARG A 178 3.78 -12.24 14.31
N LEU A 179 4.72 -12.93 13.67
CA LEU A 179 5.69 -12.34 12.76
C LEU A 179 5.18 -12.49 11.32
N ASN A 180 4.56 -11.43 10.79
CA ASN A 180 4.12 -11.39 9.40
C ASN A 180 5.31 -11.03 8.49
N GLN A 181 5.26 -11.48 7.25
CA GLN A 181 6.29 -11.21 6.26
C GLN A 181 5.67 -10.52 5.05
N ALA A 182 6.37 -9.52 4.53
CA ALA A 182 6.15 -8.98 3.21
C ALA A 182 7.51 -8.72 2.53
N SER A 183 7.49 -8.48 1.22
CA SER A 183 8.68 -8.10 0.46
C SER A 183 8.40 -6.94 -0.46
N PHE A 184 9.40 -6.11 -0.67
CA PHE A 184 9.36 -5.05 -1.66
C PHE A 184 10.74 -4.82 -2.27
N LEU A 185 10.74 -4.19 -3.44
CA LEU A 185 11.93 -3.71 -4.11
C LEU A 185 11.71 -2.24 -4.47
N ILE A 186 12.66 -1.39 -4.11
CA ILE A 186 12.61 0.04 -4.44
C ILE A 186 13.44 0.29 -5.69
N SER A 187 12.81 0.73 -6.78
CA SER A 187 13.45 0.87 -8.09
C SER A 187 14.27 2.15 -8.25
N ARG A 188 14.10 3.14 -7.37
CA ARG A 188 14.71 4.46 -7.49
C ARG A 188 15.06 5.07 -6.13
N PRO A 189 16.16 5.84 -6.02
CA PRO A 189 16.52 6.50 -4.78
C PRO A 189 15.48 7.56 -4.40
N GLY A 190 15.31 7.78 -3.10
CA GLY A 190 14.38 8.79 -2.58
C GLY A 190 13.82 8.48 -1.21
N VAL A 191 12.88 9.32 -0.77
CA VAL A 191 12.22 9.21 0.53
C VAL A 191 10.74 8.88 0.32
N TYR A 192 10.28 7.81 0.95
CA TYR A 192 8.94 7.26 0.83
C TYR A 192 8.25 7.30 2.18
N TYR A 193 6.99 7.73 2.18
CA TYR A 193 6.24 7.99 3.40
C TYR A 193 5.07 7.02 3.53
N GLY A 194 4.79 6.65 4.77
CA GLY A 194 3.71 5.78 5.18
C GLY A 194 3.13 6.24 6.52
N GLN A 195 2.03 5.61 6.93
CA GLN A 195 1.40 5.85 8.22
C GLN A 195 0.84 4.53 8.76
N CYS A 196 0.70 4.45 10.09
CA CYS A 196 0.00 3.35 10.72
C CYS A 196 -1.43 3.23 10.17
N SER A 197 -1.80 2.02 9.76
CA SER A 197 -3.05 1.75 9.04
C SER A 197 -4.02 0.82 9.80
N GLU A 198 -3.86 0.73 11.13
CA GLU A 198 -4.73 -0.01 12.05
C GLU A 198 -4.88 0.76 13.37
N ILE A 199 -6.09 0.79 13.95
CA ILE A 199 -6.38 1.65 15.10
C ILE A 199 -5.63 1.17 16.36
N CYS A 200 -4.70 2.00 16.85
CA CYS A 200 -3.80 1.65 17.95
C CYS A 200 -3.85 2.59 19.18
N GLY A 201 -4.89 3.43 19.28
CA GLY A 201 -5.14 4.29 20.44
C GLY A 201 -4.94 5.79 20.19
N ALA A 202 -4.62 6.54 21.25
CA ALA A 202 -4.70 8.01 21.27
C ALA A 202 -3.85 8.70 20.19
N ASN A 203 -2.63 8.21 19.93
CA ASN A 203 -1.74 8.79 18.93
C ASN A 203 -1.63 7.93 17.66
N HIS A 204 -2.69 7.19 17.31
CA HIS A 204 -2.74 6.39 16.09
C HIS A 204 -2.35 7.18 14.82
N SER A 205 -2.76 8.45 14.72
CA SER A 205 -2.43 9.33 13.59
C SER A 205 -1.01 9.91 13.62
N PHE A 206 -0.20 9.61 14.64
CA PHE A 206 1.06 10.29 14.93
C PHE A 206 2.27 9.34 15.03
N MET A 207 2.21 8.20 14.33
CA MET A 207 3.32 7.25 14.20
C MET A 207 3.58 6.91 12.72
N PRO A 208 4.11 7.89 11.95
CA PRO A 208 4.39 7.71 10.53
C PRO A 208 5.56 6.77 10.29
N ILE A 209 5.72 6.38 9.03
CA ILE A 209 6.79 5.52 8.55
C ILE A 209 7.53 6.32 7.47
N VAL A 210 8.86 6.34 7.52
CA VAL A 210 9.68 6.95 6.48
C VAL A 210 10.78 5.97 6.07
N ILE A 211 10.81 5.66 4.79
CA ILE A 211 11.85 4.84 4.16
C ILE A 211 12.72 5.74 3.30
N GLU A 212 14.03 5.68 3.51
CA GLU A 212 15.02 6.31 2.64
C GLU A 212 15.74 5.24 1.84
N SER A 213 15.70 5.37 0.51
CA SER A 213 16.35 4.43 -0.40
C SER A 213 17.61 5.05 -0.99
N LEU A 214 18.75 4.41 -0.72
CA LEU A 214 20.08 4.91 -1.06
C LEU A 214 20.83 3.97 -2.03
N PRO A 215 21.79 4.48 -2.82
CA PRO A 215 22.77 3.64 -3.50
C PRO A 215 23.52 2.75 -2.50
N MET A 216 23.88 1.53 -2.93
CA MET A 216 24.49 0.53 -2.03
C MET A 216 25.71 1.04 -1.25
N LYS A 217 26.57 1.87 -1.88
CA LYS A 217 27.74 2.45 -1.23
C LYS A 217 27.36 3.37 -0.06
N GLU A 218 26.33 4.19 -0.23
CA GLU A 218 25.85 5.11 0.81
C GLU A 218 25.13 4.35 1.91
N PHE A 219 24.34 3.32 1.55
CA PHE A 219 23.72 2.42 2.50
C PHE A 219 24.76 1.72 3.40
N LEU A 220 25.84 1.18 2.82
CA LEU A 220 26.92 0.56 3.60
C LEU A 220 27.60 1.55 4.55
N ASN A 221 27.90 2.77 4.07
CA ASN A 221 28.48 3.81 4.92
C ASN A 221 27.53 4.15 6.09
N TRP A 222 26.24 4.35 5.80
CA TRP A 222 25.22 4.61 6.82
C TRP A 222 25.14 3.46 7.85
N SER A 223 25.16 2.21 7.38
CA SER A 223 25.10 1.05 8.27
C SER A 223 26.30 1.02 9.22
N SER A 224 27.51 1.28 8.72
CA SER A 224 28.72 1.30 9.57
C SER A 224 28.71 2.41 10.61
N THR A 225 28.25 3.61 10.25
CA THR A 225 28.20 4.73 11.21
C THR A 225 27.15 4.54 12.28
N SER A 226 26.06 3.83 11.94
CA SER A 226 24.94 3.60 12.86
C SER A 226 25.20 2.44 13.82
N THR A 227 26.11 1.51 13.48
CA THR A 227 26.59 0.48 14.41
C THR A 227 27.64 0.98 15.40
N ASP A 228 28.31 2.08 15.09
CA ASP A 228 29.35 2.67 15.95
C ASP A 228 28.81 3.68 16.98
N SER A 229 27.51 4.01 16.93
CA SER A 229 26.82 5.00 17.78
C SER A 229 25.98 4.35 18.87
#